data_AF-A0A1K2FH83-F1
#
_entry.id   AF-A0A1K2FH83-F1
#
_cell.length_a   1.000
_cell.length_b   1.000
_cell.length_c   1.000
_cell.angle_alpha   90.00
_cell.angle_beta   90.00
_cell.angle_gamma   90.00
#
_symmetry.space_group_name_H-M   'P 1'
#
loop_
_entity.id
_entity.type
_entity.pdbx_description
1 polymer ?
#
loop_
_entity_poly.entity_id
_entity_poly.type
_entity_poly.pdbx_seq_one_letter_code
_entity_poly.pdbx_strand_id
1 'polypeptide(L)'
;MSRGDIRRVREANLRLGAALAEVEGLYAALLRAGTSARRRELQAELAHAAARLASVASASAPAPSLGVPRSRRARRRVLAQRGAAWIMARYGRGGR
;
A
#
# COMPACT_ATOMS: atom_id res chain seq x y z
N MET A 1 13.66 -6.13 20.10
CA MET A 1 12.28 -5.61 19.92
C MET A 1 11.49 -6.03 21.15
N SER A 2 10.82 -5.08 21.81
CA SER A 2 9.95 -5.40 22.94
C SER A 2 8.68 -6.12 22.47
N ARG A 3 8.03 -6.89 23.35
CA ARG A 3 6.69 -7.48 23.09
C ARG A 3 5.68 -6.42 22.64
N GLY A 4 5.80 -5.20 23.17
CA GLY A 4 4.98 -4.05 22.77
C GLY A 4 5.22 -3.62 21.33
N ASP A 5 6.48 -3.65 20.85
CA ASP A 5 6.81 -3.29 19.47
C ASP A 5 6.28 -4.32 18.46
N ILE A 6 6.35 -5.61 18.83
CA ILE A 6 5.80 -6.70 18.01
C ILE A 6 4.29 -6.55 17.87
N ARG A 7 3.57 -6.24 18.96
CA ARG A 7 2.11 -6.00 18.92
C ARG A 7 1.76 -4.80 18.04
N ARG A 8 2.48 -3.67 18.18
CA ARG A 8 2.29 -2.47 17.36
C ARG A 8 2.52 -2.74 15.87
N VAL A 9 3.60 -3.44 15.51
CA VAL A 9 3.90 -3.80 14.11
C VAL A 9 2.84 -4.74 13.54
N ARG A 10 2.37 -5.72 14.32
CA ARG A 10 1.29 -6.62 13.88
C ARG A 10 0.00 -5.86 13.61
N GLU A 11 -0.38 -4.95 14.50
CA GLU A 11 -1.56 -4.12 14.36
C GLU A 11 -1.48 -3.20 13.13
N ALA A 12 -0.34 -2.55 12.90
CA ALA A 12 -0.10 -1.74 11.71
C ALA A 12 -0.24 -2.55 10.41
N ASN A 13 0.32 -3.77 10.37
CA ASN A 13 0.19 -4.66 9.21
C ASN A 13 -1.26 -5.12 8.97
N LEU A 14 -2.05 -5.36 10.03
CA LEU A 14 -3.46 -5.72 9.90
C LEU A 14 -4.28 -4.57 9.33
N ARG A 15 -4.05 -3.34 9.81
CA ARG A 15 -4.70 -2.14 9.27
C ARG A 15 -4.34 -1.90 7.81
N LEU A 16 -3.07 -2.11 7.44
CA LEU A 16 -2.62 -2.02 6.06
C LEU A 16 -3.29 -3.09 5.17
N GLY A 17 -3.36 -4.33 5.65
CA GLY A 17 -4.04 -5.42 4.95
C GLY A 17 -5.53 -5.17 4.75
N ALA A 18 -6.22 -4.63 5.76
CA ALA A 18 -7.63 -4.25 5.65
C ALA A 18 -7.86 -3.14 4.61
N ALA A 19 -7.02 -2.10 4.61
CA ALA A 19 -7.12 -1.02 3.62
C ALA A 19 -6.85 -1.51 2.19
N LEU A 20 -5.92 -2.46 2.00
CA LEU A 20 -5.68 -3.09 0.70
C LEU A 20 -6.88 -3.92 0.23
N ALA A 21 -7.45 -4.75 1.11
CA ALA A 21 -8.61 -5.58 0.78
C ALA A 21 -9.84 -4.73 0.39
N GLU A 22 -10.02 -3.57 1.01
CA GLU A 22 -11.09 -2.64 0.64
C GLU A 22 -10.92 -2.09 -0.79
N VAL A 23 -9.71 -1.66 -1.15
CA VAL A 23 -9.39 -1.19 -2.51
C VAL A 23 -9.61 -2.30 -3.55
N GLU A 24 -9.15 -3.53 -3.26
CA GLU A 24 -9.35 -4.68 -4.14
C GLU A 24 -10.84 -5.01 -4.33
N GLY A 25 -11.62 -4.96 -3.24
CA GLY A 25 -13.07 -5.18 -3.28
C GLY A 25 -13.80 -4.15 -4.13
N LEU A 26 -13.48 -2.86 -3.96
CA LEU A 26 -14.06 -1.77 -4.74
C LEU A 26 -13.67 -1.85 -6.22
N TYR A 27 -12.42 -2.20 -6.52
CA TYR A 27 -11.97 -2.42 -7.89
C TYR A 27 -12.71 -3.60 -8.55
N ALA A 28 -12.88 -4.72 -7.83
CA ALA A 28 -13.64 -5.87 -8.32
C ALA A 28 -15.13 -5.55 -8.52
N ALA A 29 -15.72 -4.68 -7.68
CA ALA A 29 -17.07 -4.18 -7.87
C ALA A 29 -17.17 -3.27 -9.10
N LEU A 30 -16.18 -2.39 -9.31
CA LEU A 30 -16.11 -1.49 -10.46
C LEU A 30 -16.07 -2.26 -11.79
N LEU A 31 -15.29 -3.35 -11.86
CA LEU A 31 -15.23 -4.23 -13.04
C LEU A 31 -16.57 -4.89 -13.37
N ARG A 32 -17.44 -5.07 -12.37
CA ARG A 32 -18.77 -5.69 -12.53
C ARG A 32 -19.91 -4.69 -12.66
N ALA A 33 -19.63 -3.39 -12.61
CA ALA A 33 -20.65 -2.37 -12.60
C ALA A 33 -21.30 -2.19 -13.99
N GLY A 34 -22.58 -2.56 -14.09
CA GLY A 34 -23.35 -2.51 -15.34
C GLY A 34 -23.70 -1.09 -15.80
N THR A 35 -23.90 -0.14 -14.88
CA THR A 35 -24.37 1.21 -15.21
C THR A 35 -23.28 2.27 -15.07
N SER A 36 -23.38 3.34 -15.85
CA SER A 36 -22.43 4.47 -15.81
C SER A 36 -22.54 5.30 -14.53
N ALA A 37 -23.72 5.36 -13.91
CA ALA A 37 -23.93 6.01 -12.62
C ALA A 37 -23.20 5.23 -11.51
N ARG A 38 -23.43 3.92 -11.42
CA ARG A 38 -22.79 3.06 -10.42
C ARG A 38 -21.26 3.01 -10.59
N ARG A 39 -20.77 3.02 -11.84
CA ARG A 39 -19.33 3.13 -12.12
C ARG A 39 -18.73 4.41 -11.54
N ARG A 40 -19.40 5.56 -11.67
CA ARG A 40 -18.92 6.86 -11.14
C ARG A 40 -18.87 6.86 -9.62
N GLU A 41 -19.90 6.33 -8.96
CA GLU A 41 -19.92 6.16 -7.49
C GLU A 41 -18.74 5.29 -7.03
N LEU A 42 -18.57 4.12 -7.65
CA LEU A 42 -17.48 3.20 -7.29
C LEU A 42 -16.09 3.80 -7.55
N GLN A 43 -15.93 4.64 -8.58
CA GLN A 43 -14.67 5.37 -8.81
C GLN A 43 -14.40 6.39 -7.69
N ALA A 44 -15.41 7.11 -7.21
CA ALA A 44 -15.27 8.03 -6.09
C ALA A 44 -14.93 7.29 -4.79
N GLU A 45 -15.63 6.20 -4.50
CA GLU A 45 -15.34 5.32 -3.35
C GLU A 45 -13.91 4.77 -3.42
N LEU A 46 -13.48 4.32 -4.61
CA LEU A 46 -12.13 3.81 -4.84
C LEU A 46 -11.06 4.89 -4.62
N ALA A 47 -11.29 6.12 -5.07
CA ALA A 47 -10.37 7.24 -4.84
C ALA A 47 -10.20 7.54 -3.34
N HIS A 48 -11.31 7.56 -2.59
CA HIS A 48 -11.27 7.73 -1.14
C HIS A 48 -10.55 6.57 -0.42
N ALA A 49 -10.81 5.33 -0.82
CA ALA A 49 -10.13 4.16 -0.26
C ALA A 49 -8.62 4.17 -0.55
N ALA A 50 -8.22 4.56 -1.78
CA ALA A 50 -6.82 4.70 -2.15
C ALA A 50 -6.11 5.79 -1.32
N ALA A 51 -6.77 6.93 -1.05
CA ALA A 51 -6.23 7.97 -0.19
C ALA A 51 -6.04 7.48 1.26
N ARG A 52 -7.00 6.71 1.80
CA ARG A 52 -6.87 6.08 3.13
C ARG A 52 -5.71 5.08 3.17
N LEU A 53 -5.58 4.24 2.15
CA LEU A 53 -4.47 3.30 2.03
C LEU A 53 -3.12 4.01 2.04
N ALA A 54 -2.98 5.09 1.28
CA ALA A 54 -1.75 5.89 1.25
C ALA A 54 -1.40 6.45 2.63
N SER A 55 -2.41 6.95 3.37
CA SER A 55 -2.25 7.44 4.75
C SER A 55 -1.75 6.33 5.70
N VAL A 56 -2.39 5.15 5.67
CA VAL A 56 -2.01 3.99 6.51
C VAL A 56 -0.61 3.48 6.15
N ALA A 57 -0.28 3.41 4.86
CA ALA A 57 1.04 2.98 4.40
C ALA A 57 2.15 3.94 4.85
N SER A 58 1.88 5.25 4.82
CA SER A 58 2.83 6.29 5.24
C SER A 58 3.09 6.23 6.74
N ALA A 59 2.05 5.98 7.56
CA ALA A 59 2.19 5.80 9.00
C ALA A 59 2.94 4.51 9.40
N SER A 60 2.96 3.50 8.52
CA SER A 60 3.59 2.21 8.77
C SER A 60 5.03 2.11 8.25
N ALA A 61 5.60 3.16 7.66
CA ALA A 61 6.98 3.16 7.19
C ALA A 61 7.96 3.21 8.38
N PRO A 62 8.73 2.16 8.67
CA PRO A 62 9.84 2.29 9.62
C PRO A 62 10.87 3.25 9.01
N ALA A 63 11.41 4.14 9.84
CA ALA A 63 12.58 4.95 9.48
C ALA A 63 13.67 4.03 8.88
N PRO A 64 14.38 4.43 7.81
CA PRO A 64 15.39 3.60 7.19
C PRO A 64 16.51 3.36 8.20
N SER A 65 16.53 2.19 8.83
CA SER A 65 17.71 1.76 9.57
C SER A 65 18.80 1.49 8.53
N LEU A 66 19.82 2.36 8.47
CA LEU A 66 21.01 2.23 7.61
C LEU A 66 21.87 0.98 7.91
N GLY A 67 21.37 0.04 8.73
CA GLY A 67 22.02 -1.22 9.03
C GLY A 67 21.74 -2.29 7.98
N VAL A 68 22.79 -3.03 7.62
CA VAL A 68 22.73 -4.19 6.72
C VAL A 68 21.58 -5.14 7.14
N PRO A 69 20.64 -5.47 6.23
CA PRO A 69 19.47 -6.28 6.58
C PRO A 69 19.87 -7.71 6.99
N ARG A 70 19.88 -7.97 8.30
CA ARG A 70 20.28 -9.28 8.86
C ARG A 70 19.27 -10.40 8.57
N SER A 71 17.99 -10.10 8.34
CA SER A 71 16.96 -11.13 8.08
C SER A 71 16.59 -11.28 6.60
N ARG A 72 16.19 -12.50 6.19
CA ARG A 72 15.74 -12.82 4.81
C ARG A 72 14.56 -11.95 4.38
N ARG A 73 13.62 -11.68 5.30
CA ARG A 73 12.43 -10.85 5.05
C ARG A 73 12.80 -9.38 4.85
N ALA A 74 13.76 -8.86 5.62
CA ALA A 74 14.27 -7.50 5.42
C ALA A 74 14.98 -7.36 4.06
N ARG A 75 15.79 -8.35 3.66
CA ARG A 75 16.41 -8.38 2.32
C ARG A 75 15.38 -8.34 1.19
N ARG A 76 14.31 -9.15 1.28
CA ARG A 76 13.21 -9.14 0.30
C ARG A 76 12.50 -7.78 0.23
N ARG A 77 12.29 -7.11 1.37
CA ARG A 77 11.66 -5.79 1.43
C ARG A 77 12.52 -4.72 0.74
N VAL A 78 13.83 -4.72 0.99
CA VAL A 78 14.77 -3.79 0.34
C VAL A 78 14.81 -4.01 -1.18
N LEU A 79 14.78 -5.26 -1.64
CA LEU A 79 14.71 -5.56 -3.08
C LEU A 79 13.40 -5.06 -3.71
N ALA A 80 12.26 -5.26 -3.05
CA ALA A 80 10.97 -4.76 -3.53
C ALA A 80 10.94 -3.22 -3.60
N GLN A 81 11.50 -2.54 -2.60
CA GLN A 81 11.63 -1.07 -2.59
C GLN A 81 12.52 -0.55 -3.73
N ARG A 82 13.65 -1.22 -3.99
CA ARG A 82 14.51 -0.89 -5.13
C ARG A 82 13.80 -1.09 -6.47
N GLY A 83 13.03 -2.17 -6.63
CA GLY A 83 12.23 -2.40 -7.83
C GLY A 83 11.19 -1.31 -8.05
N ALA A 84 10.45 -0.94 -7.01
CA ALA A 84 9.48 0.16 -7.08
C ALA A 84 10.14 1.50 -7.44
N ALA A 85 11.28 1.82 -6.83
CA ALA A 85 12.05 3.02 -7.14
C ALA A 85 12.54 3.03 -8.60
N TRP A 86 12.99 1.89 -9.13
CA TRP A 86 13.38 1.77 -10.53
C TRP A 86 12.20 1.95 -11.50
N ILE A 87 11.05 1.36 -11.20
CA ILE A 87 9.82 1.52 -12.00
C ILE A 87 9.40 3.00 -11.99
N MET A 88 9.37 3.65 -10.84
CA MET A 88 9.02 5.08 -10.75
C MET A 88 10.05 5.97 -11.46
N ALA A 89 11.34 5.66 -11.37
CA ALA A 89 12.36 6.42 -12.10
C ALA A 89 12.23 6.25 -13.63
N ARG A 90 11.82 5.06 -14.09
CA ARG A 90 11.71 4.76 -15.52
C ARG A 90 10.41 5.24 -16.15
N TYR A 91 9.31 5.19 -15.42
CA TYR A 91 7.97 5.47 -15.95
C TYR A 91 7.29 6.69 -15.31
N GLY A 92 7.84 7.25 -14.23
CA GLY A 92 7.28 8.40 -13.52
C GLY A 92 7.52 9.75 -14.20
N ARG A 93 8.36 9.81 -15.25
CA ARG A 93 8.56 11.01 -16.07
C ARG A 93 7.62 11.00 -17.29
N GLY A 94 6.31 11.02 -17.03
CA GLY A 94 5.25 11.10 -18.05
C GLY A 94 4.17 12.13 -17.74
N GLY A 95 4.40 13.00 -16.74
CA GLY A 95 3.49 14.07 -16.36
C GLY A 95 4.12 15.44 -16.57
N ARG A 96 4.22 15.86 -17.83
CA ARG A 96 4.21 17.26 -18.25
C ARG A 96 3.92 17.34 -19.74
#